data_AF-A0A2N6IBM1-F1
#
_entry.id   AF-A0A2N6IBM1-F1
#
_cell.length_a   1.000
_cell.length_b   1.000
_cell.length_c   1.000
_cell.angle_alpha   90.00
_cell.angle_beta   90.00
_cell.angle_gamma   90.00
#
_symmetry.space_group_name_H-M   'P 1'
#
loop_
_entity.id
_entity.type
_entity.pdbx_description
1 polymer ?
#
loop_
_entity_poly.entity_id
_entity_poly.type
_entity_poly.pdbx_seq_one_letter_code
_entity_poly.pdbx_strand_id
1 'polypeptide(L)'
;MNRIYRSIWNQATGVYAAVSENVKSAGKRSMPGCSGGGAHFALTSMAAALMLGYGSLALAGPAGGTVVAGQATINGAPGATVINQGSQNAVINWANFNINKG
;
A
#
# COMPACT_ATOMS: atom_id res chain seq x y z
N MET A 1 -31.58 -19.92 44.72
CA MET A 1 -30.40 -20.81 44.68
C MET A 1 -29.16 -19.94 44.52
N ASN A 2 -28.39 -19.68 45.59
CA ASN A 2 -27.27 -18.75 45.57
C ASN A 2 -26.03 -19.37 44.90
N ARG A 3 -25.51 -18.74 43.84
CA ARG A 3 -24.26 -19.12 43.16
C ARG A 3 -23.14 -18.22 43.66
N ILE A 4 -22.44 -18.66 44.70
CA ILE A 4 -21.39 -17.86 45.34
C ILE A 4 -20.01 -18.39 44.93
N TYR A 5 -19.60 -18.09 43.69
CA TYR A 5 -18.28 -18.40 43.19
C TYR A 5 -17.82 -17.35 42.16
N ARG A 6 -16.51 -17.12 42.06
CA ARG A 6 -15.89 -16.26 41.03
C ARG A 6 -14.87 -17.05 40.23
N SER A 7 -14.83 -16.84 38.92
CA SER A 7 -13.80 -17.41 38.04
C SER A 7 -12.58 -16.49 38.02
N ILE A 8 -11.41 -17.00 38.41
CA ILE A 8 -10.13 -16.26 38.34
C ILE A 8 -9.25 -16.88 37.26
N TRP A 9 -8.66 -16.03 36.41
CA TRP A 9 -7.68 -16.47 35.41
C TRP A 9 -6.36 -16.85 36.09
N ASN A 10 -5.92 -18.11 35.91
CA ASN A 10 -4.63 -18.57 36.39
C ASN A 10 -3.60 -18.54 35.25
N GLN A 11 -2.59 -17.69 35.40
CA GLN A 11 -1.55 -17.51 34.37
C GLN A 11 -0.54 -18.66 34.29
N ALA A 12 -0.33 -19.43 35.36
CA ALA A 12 0.62 -20.54 35.34
C ALA A 12 0.06 -21.75 34.57
N THR A 13 -1.26 -21.89 34.52
CA THR A 13 -1.95 -23.03 33.89
C THR A 13 -2.76 -22.66 32.66
N GLY A 14 -3.03 -21.37 32.42
CA GLY A 14 -3.79 -20.90 31.25
C GLY A 14 -5.28 -21.23 31.29
N VAL A 15 -5.85 -21.45 32.49
CA VAL A 15 -7.25 -21.86 32.67
C VAL A 15 -7.96 -20.97 33.69
N TYR A 16 -9.27 -20.82 33.54
CA TYR A 16 -10.14 -20.19 34.55
C TYR A 16 -10.47 -21.17 35.67
N ALA A 17 -10.06 -20.86 36.90
CA ALA A 17 -10.39 -21.64 38.08
C ALA A 17 -11.58 -21.02 38.83
N ALA A 18 -12.53 -21.85 39.28
CA ALA A 18 -13.60 -21.42 40.17
C ALA A 18 -13.07 -21.30 41.61
N VAL A 19 -13.24 -20.12 42.22
CA VAL A 19 -12.73 -19.79 43.56
C VAL A 19 -13.85 -19.16 44.40
N SER A 20 -13.79 -19.32 45.71
CA SER A 20 -14.73 -18.66 46.63
C SER A 20 -14.59 -17.13 46.56
N GLU A 21 -15.70 -16.42 46.74
CA GLU A 21 -15.72 -14.96 46.56
C GLU A 21 -14.94 -14.17 47.63
N ASN A 22 -14.57 -14.81 48.74
CA ASN A 22 -13.74 -14.20 49.77
C ASN A 22 -12.24 -14.12 49.40
N VAL A 23 -11.85 -14.61 48.21
CA VAL A 23 -10.45 -14.57 47.78
C VAL A 23 -10.15 -13.28 47.00
N LYS A 24 -9.06 -12.59 47.35
CA LYS A 24 -8.57 -11.39 46.64
C LYS A 24 -8.15 -11.75 45.21
N SER A 25 -8.71 -11.07 44.21
CA SER A 25 -8.20 -11.14 42.84
C SER A 25 -6.84 -10.46 42.77
N ALA A 26 -5.90 -11.02 41.99
CA ALA A 26 -4.72 -10.28 41.58
C ALA A 26 -5.18 -9.02 40.84
N GLY A 27 -4.72 -7.84 41.28
CA GLY A 27 -5.11 -6.56 40.69
C GLY A 27 -4.75 -6.46 39.20
N LYS A 28 -5.27 -5.42 38.53
CA LYS A 28 -4.88 -5.11 37.15
C LYS A 28 -3.37 -4.82 37.12
N ARG A 29 -2.59 -5.73 36.53
CA ARG A 29 -1.21 -5.45 36.16
C ARG A 29 -1.21 -4.48 34.99
N SER A 30 -0.57 -3.33 35.16
CA SER A 30 -0.21 -2.47 34.04
C SER A 30 0.78 -3.23 33.15
N MET A 31 0.45 -3.37 31.88
CA MET A 31 1.39 -3.86 30.88
C MET A 31 2.48 -2.79 30.71
N PRO A 32 3.77 -3.08 30.96
CA PRO A 32 4.82 -2.17 30.58
C PRO A 32 4.99 -2.28 29.06
N GLY A 33 4.70 -1.21 28.32
CA GLY A 33 5.06 -1.16 26.89
C GLY A 33 4.18 -0.39 25.91
N CYS A 34 3.12 0.29 26.33
CA CYS A 34 2.44 1.23 25.41
C CYS A 34 3.02 2.65 25.56
N SER A 35 4.30 2.82 25.26
CA SER A 35 4.87 4.14 25.00
C SER A 35 4.66 4.44 23.52
N GLY A 36 3.52 5.07 23.20
CA GLY A 36 3.04 5.39 21.85
C GLY A 36 3.88 6.42 21.09
N GLY A 37 5.18 6.16 20.90
CA GLY A 37 6.08 7.01 20.10
C GLY A 37 6.85 6.26 19.00
N GLY A 38 7.33 5.04 19.28
CA GLY A 38 8.19 4.30 18.34
C GLY A 38 7.45 3.62 17.19
N ALA A 39 6.24 3.12 17.43
CA ALA A 39 5.44 2.47 16.40
C ALA A 39 5.00 3.45 15.30
N HIS A 40 4.69 4.71 15.67
CA HIS A 40 4.33 5.74 14.72
C HIS A 40 5.48 6.09 13.77
N PHE A 41 6.71 6.21 14.27
CA PHE A 41 7.90 6.52 13.45
C PHE A 41 8.26 5.38 12.50
N ALA A 42 8.21 4.12 12.97
CA ALA A 42 8.48 2.95 12.14
C ALA A 42 7.41 2.76 11.04
N LEU A 43 6.13 3.04 11.34
CA LEU A 43 5.07 2.92 10.34
C LEU A 43 5.11 4.05 9.30
N THR A 44 5.40 5.29 9.73
CA THR A 44 5.52 6.44 8.82
C THR A 44 6.75 6.35 7.92
N SER A 45 7.88 5.87 8.44
CA SER A 45 9.08 5.63 7.62
C SER A 45 8.87 4.54 6.56
N MET A 46 8.19 3.45 6.90
CA MET A 46 7.81 2.42 5.93
C MET A 46 6.83 2.95 4.87
N ALA A 47 5.81 3.71 5.28
CA ALA A 47 4.87 4.33 4.34
C ALA A 47 5.57 5.30 3.38
N ALA A 48 6.50 6.13 3.87
CA ALA A 48 7.28 7.04 3.04
C ALA A 48 8.18 6.29 2.03
N ALA A 49 8.82 5.20 2.45
CA ALA A 49 9.65 4.37 1.57
C ALA A 49 8.82 3.72 0.44
N LEU A 50 7.60 3.27 0.72
CA LEU A 50 6.69 2.74 -0.29
C LEU A 50 6.26 3.83 -1.28
N MET A 51 5.91 5.03 -0.82
CA MET A 51 5.49 6.13 -1.70
C MET A 51 6.60 6.58 -2.67
N LEU A 52 7.87 6.54 -2.24
CA LEU A 52 9.02 6.82 -3.11
C LEU A 52 9.27 5.70 -4.14
N GLY A 53 8.97 4.45 -3.80
CA GLY A 53 9.14 3.30 -4.71
C GLY A 53 8.05 3.18 -5.78
N TYR A 54 6.84 3.71 -5.54
CA TYR A 54 5.69 3.61 -6.44
C TYR A 54 5.36 4.92 -7.17
N GLY A 55 6.29 5.88 -7.23
CA GLY A 55 6.16 7.04 -8.11
C GLY A 55 6.19 6.61 -9.57
N SER A 56 5.06 6.19 -10.12
CA SER A 56 4.94 5.91 -11.55
C SER A 56 5.28 7.20 -12.30
N LEU A 57 6.38 7.19 -13.06
CA LEU A 57 6.64 8.21 -14.07
C LEU A 57 5.48 8.13 -15.04
N ALA A 58 4.50 9.03 -14.90
CA ALA A 58 3.41 9.13 -15.85
C ALA A 58 4.02 9.47 -17.21
N LEU A 59 4.19 8.44 -18.05
CA LEU A 59 4.70 8.59 -19.40
C LEU A 59 3.58 9.19 -20.23
N ALA A 60 3.40 10.49 -20.07
CA ALA A 60 2.31 11.18 -20.68
C ALA A 60 2.64 11.48 -22.13
N GLY A 61 2.04 10.70 -23.01
CA GLY A 61 2.18 10.80 -24.45
C GLY A 61 1.48 9.65 -25.16
N PRO A 62 1.40 9.69 -26.50
CA PRO A 62 0.90 8.59 -27.31
C PRO A 62 1.64 7.28 -27.02
N ALA A 63 0.91 6.18 -26.87
CA ALA A 63 1.47 4.88 -26.50
C ALA A 63 0.93 3.74 -27.38
N GLY A 64 1.78 2.73 -27.60
CA GLY A 64 1.42 1.55 -28.40
C GLY A 64 1.14 1.88 -29.87
N GLY A 65 1.90 2.80 -30.46
CA GLY A 65 1.80 3.16 -31.87
C GLY A 65 2.40 2.09 -32.78
N THR A 66 1.67 1.70 -33.82
CA THR A 66 2.10 0.74 -34.85
C THR A 66 1.85 1.35 -36.23
N VAL A 67 2.88 1.36 -37.09
CA VAL A 67 2.75 1.87 -38.46
C VAL A 67 2.10 0.78 -39.31
N VAL A 68 0.93 1.08 -39.88
CA VAL A 68 0.14 0.11 -40.67
C VAL A 68 0.17 0.40 -42.17
N ALA A 69 0.55 1.62 -42.57
CA ALA A 69 0.83 1.97 -43.96
C ALA A 69 1.86 3.11 -44.04
N GLY A 70 2.64 3.14 -45.13
CA GLY A 70 3.71 4.12 -45.30
C GLY A 70 4.97 3.80 -44.47
N GLN A 71 5.85 4.80 -44.34
CA GLN A 71 7.11 4.73 -43.61
C GLN A 71 7.11 5.82 -42.54
N ALA A 72 7.17 5.42 -41.27
CA ALA A 72 7.37 6.30 -40.14
C ALA A 72 8.12 5.57 -39.02
N THR A 73 8.90 6.29 -38.23
CA THR A 73 9.49 5.77 -36.99
C THR A 73 8.95 6.54 -35.80
N ILE A 74 8.65 5.82 -34.72
CA ILE A 74 8.10 6.38 -33.48
C ILE A 74 9.18 6.30 -32.41
N ASN A 75 9.56 7.45 -31.87
CA ASN A 75 10.55 7.58 -30.81
C ASN A 75 9.86 8.18 -29.57
N GLY A 76 9.52 7.33 -28.61
CA GLY A 76 8.93 7.74 -27.34
C GLY A 76 10.00 8.07 -26.30
N ALA A 77 9.90 9.24 -25.67
CA ALA A 77 10.69 9.67 -24.52
C ALA A 77 9.77 10.21 -23.42
N PRO A 78 10.21 10.28 -22.15
CA PRO A 78 9.43 10.95 -21.11
C PRO A 78 9.11 12.40 -21.51
N GLY A 79 7.82 12.73 -21.61
CA GLY A 79 7.34 14.07 -21.94
C GLY A 79 7.38 14.47 -23.43
N ALA A 80 7.89 13.61 -24.33
CA ALA A 80 7.90 13.88 -25.77
C ALA A 80 7.77 12.60 -26.59
N THR A 81 6.98 12.65 -27.66
CA THR A 81 6.92 11.58 -28.67
C THR A 81 7.24 12.19 -30.02
N VAL A 82 8.31 11.72 -30.65
CA VAL A 82 8.76 12.19 -31.97
C VAL A 82 8.37 11.16 -33.02
N ILE A 83 7.71 11.62 -34.08
CA ILE A 83 7.34 10.81 -35.23
C ILE A 83 8.15 11.32 -36.43
N ASN A 84 9.07 10.50 -36.94
CA ASN A 84 9.81 10.80 -38.16
C ASN A 84 9.13 10.10 -39.33
N GLN A 85 8.39 10.84 -40.15
CA GLN A 85 7.71 10.31 -41.32
C GLN A 85 8.64 10.34 -42.54
N GLY A 86 8.89 9.17 -43.13
CA GLY A 86 9.75 9.00 -44.30
C GLY A 86 8.99 8.93 -45.64
N SER A 87 7.69 8.64 -45.61
CA SER A 87 6.83 8.64 -46.81
C SER A 87 5.96 9.89 -46.89
N GLN A 88 5.39 10.15 -48.07
CA GLN A 88 4.42 11.24 -48.26
C GLN A 88 3.18 11.06 -47.38
N ASN A 89 2.70 9.82 -47.24
CA ASN A 89 1.58 9.46 -46.38
C ASN A 89 1.99 8.29 -45.48
N ALA A 90 1.63 8.34 -44.20
CA ALA A 90 1.77 7.24 -43.26
C ALA A 90 0.51 7.12 -42.39
N VAL A 91 0.15 5.90 -42.02
CA VAL A 91 -0.98 5.60 -41.14
C VAL A 91 -0.46 4.86 -39.92
N ILE A 92 -0.79 5.37 -38.73
CA ILE A 92 -0.33 4.84 -37.46
C ILE A 92 -1.56 4.52 -36.60
N ASN A 93 -1.66 3.25 -36.19
CA ASN A 93 -2.66 2.81 -35.22
C ASN A 93 -2.10 2.95 -33.81
N TRP A 94 -2.82 3.64 -32.94
CA TRP A 94 -2.45 3.85 -31.55
C TRP A 94 -3.35 3.05 -30.61
N ALA A 95 -2.77 2.31 -29.67
CA ALA A 95 -3.52 1.73 -28.56
C ALA A 95 -4.11 2.81 -27.65
N ASN A 96 -3.36 3.90 -27.45
CA ASN A 96 -3.80 5.08 -26.73
C ASN A 96 -3.14 6.34 -27.31
N PHE A 97 -3.92 7.37 -27.61
CA PHE A 97 -3.41 8.65 -28.09
C PHE A 97 -3.90 9.77 -27.18
N ASN A 98 -3.03 10.27 -26.30
CA ASN A 98 -3.28 11.45 -25.48
C ASN A 98 -2.05 12.35 -25.49
N ILE A 99 -2.28 13.65 -25.30
CA ILE A 99 -1.23 14.66 -25.16
C ILE A 99 -1.46 15.36 -23.83
N ASN A 100 -0.37 15.58 -23.09
CA ASN A 100 -0.44 16.33 -21.84
C ASN A 100 -0.87 17.78 -22.07
N LYS A 101 -1.40 18.39 -21.01
CA LYS A 101 -1.58 19.84 -20.98
C LYS A 101 -0.20 20.50 -21.13
N GLY A 102 -0.10 21.45 -22.06
CA GLY A 102 1.11 22.23 -22.33
C GLY A 102 1.43 23.26 -21.26
#